data_AF-A0A176WTH7-F1
#
_entry.id   AF-A0A176WTH7-F1
#
_cell.length_a   1.000
_cell.length_b   1.000
_cell.length_c   1.000
_cell.angle_alpha   90.00
_cell.angle_beta   90.00
_cell.angle_gamma   90.00
#
_symmetry.space_group_name_H-M   'P 1'
#
loop_
_entity.id
_entity.type
_entity.pdbx_description
1 polymer ?
#
loop_
_entity_poly.entity_id
_entity_poly.type
_entity_poly.pdbx_seq_one_letter_code
_entity_poly.pdbx_strand_id
1 'polypeptide(L)'
;MHQEGAVRNGMGSNAANVSFASLASFKDKAGMKGQRSTLQRWRFACGNMSYRVKLLTGCVVVLLALYCTSRAASIIGWDDQYPEVRSGSPRHRYTVLINTWKRYELLKKTVAHYSSCSNVDAVNVIWSEPQPPTKELHSKLTEVTERNQVEVRFNINKVDELNNRFKPIAGIRTDAVFSVDDDLVIPCPTMDLAFSVWLSAPRSMVGFVPRMHWPKQSDAQKHGREEYTYGGWWSVWWTGTYSMILTKASFLHKDYLDLYTNTMPSSILNFVKHERNCEDIAMSFLVANVTNASPLWVKGEVHEIGSTGISSLSGHTQHRTDCMNYFVEIFGHMPLVSTRVKATDASEIWFW
;
A
#
# COMPACT_ATOMS: atom_id res chain seq x y z
N MET A 1 48.08 38.38 19.66
CA MET A 1 49.08 39.24 19.02
C MET A 1 48.59 39.48 17.59
N HIS A 2 48.26 40.74 17.28
CA HIS A 2 47.97 41.39 15.98
C HIS A 2 47.04 40.70 14.95
N GLN A 3 45.88 41.24 14.52
CA GLN A 3 45.58 42.52 13.80
C GLN A 3 46.36 42.58 12.46
N GLU A 4 45.84 42.86 11.25
CA GLU A 4 44.81 43.74 10.65
C GLU A 4 44.45 43.12 9.26
N GLY A 5 43.51 43.53 8.40
CA GLY A 5 42.64 44.70 8.21
C GLY A 5 41.97 44.54 6.81
N ALA A 6 40.69 44.89 6.66
CA ALA A 6 40.21 46.11 5.95
C ALA A 6 39.97 45.89 4.42
N VAL A 7 38.94 46.38 3.71
CA VAL A 7 37.91 47.41 3.97
C VAL A 7 36.94 47.57 2.75
N ARG A 8 35.65 47.87 3.03
CA ARG A 8 34.64 48.72 2.28
C ARG A 8 34.11 48.33 0.88
N ASN A 9 32.91 48.70 0.41
CA ASN A 9 31.79 49.63 0.72
C ASN A 9 30.52 49.07 -0.03
N GLY A 10 29.24 49.38 0.20
CA GLY A 10 28.53 50.48 0.86
C GLY A 10 27.29 50.89 0.01
N MET A 11 26.22 51.37 0.67
CA MET A 11 24.92 51.95 0.22
C MET A 11 23.72 51.04 0.56
N GLY A 12 22.82 51.33 1.52
CA GLY A 12 22.21 52.61 1.95
C GLY A 12 20.92 52.84 1.14
N SER A 13 19.70 53.08 1.67
CA SER A 13 19.27 53.52 2.99
C SER A 13 17.72 53.51 3.11
N ASN A 14 17.25 53.16 4.31
CA ASN A 14 16.16 53.73 5.13
C ASN A 14 14.69 53.87 4.69
N ALA A 15 13.90 53.17 5.52
CA ALA A 15 12.54 53.38 6.00
C ALA A 15 12.04 54.83 6.22
N ALA A 16 10.73 55.03 6.10
CA ALA A 16 9.85 55.39 7.23
C ALA A 16 8.36 55.29 6.86
N ASN A 17 7.57 54.78 7.82
CA ASN A 17 6.11 54.74 7.87
C ASN A 17 5.47 56.15 7.83
N VAL A 18 4.21 56.23 7.37
CA VAL A 18 3.02 56.62 8.16
C VAL A 18 1.78 56.63 7.24
N SER A 19 0.70 56.01 7.75
CA SER A 19 -0.67 56.04 7.21
C SER A 19 -1.44 57.25 7.74
N PHE A 20 -2.27 57.90 6.91
CA PHE A 20 -3.48 58.60 7.36
C PHE A 20 -4.49 58.75 6.19
N ALA A 21 -5.75 58.95 6.59
CA ALA A 21 -6.98 58.58 5.90
C ALA A 21 -7.57 59.64 4.94
N SER A 22 -8.39 59.14 4.00
CA SER A 22 -9.76 59.57 3.64
C SER A 22 -10.10 61.00 3.14
N LEU A 23 -10.98 61.00 2.12
CA LEU A 23 -12.10 61.93 1.80
C LEU A 23 -11.94 63.14 0.84
N ALA A 24 -13.02 63.29 0.05
CA ALA A 24 -13.49 64.40 -0.82
C ALA A 24 -12.81 64.53 -2.21
N SER A 25 -13.49 64.38 -3.37
CA SER A 25 -14.76 64.91 -3.93
C SER A 25 -14.64 66.30 -4.58
N PHE A 26 -15.34 66.45 -5.72
CA PHE A 26 -15.58 67.59 -6.63
C PHE A 26 -14.50 67.92 -7.68
N LYS A 27 -14.66 67.56 -8.97
CA LYS A 27 -15.55 68.07 -10.05
C LYS A 27 -15.19 69.49 -10.56
N ASP A 28 -14.72 69.54 -11.81
CA ASP A 28 -15.13 70.48 -12.88
C ASP A 28 -14.82 69.79 -14.23
N LYS A 29 -15.77 69.28 -15.04
CA LYS A 29 -16.82 69.85 -15.92
C LYS A 29 -16.35 70.54 -17.21
N ALA A 30 -16.98 70.06 -18.30
CA ALA A 30 -17.14 70.59 -19.67
C ALA A 30 -16.06 70.20 -20.71
N GLY A 31 -16.36 69.63 -21.88
CA GLY A 31 -17.63 69.29 -22.54
C GLY A 31 -17.40 68.23 -23.65
N MET A 32 -18.25 67.20 -23.75
CA MET A 32 -19.37 67.09 -24.72
C MET A 32 -18.97 66.95 -26.20
N LYS A 33 -18.93 65.71 -26.73
CA LYS A 33 -20.03 65.08 -27.50
C LYS A 33 -19.63 63.72 -28.11
N GLY A 34 -20.32 62.65 -27.69
CA GLY A 34 -21.01 61.81 -28.67
C GLY A 34 -20.39 60.49 -29.17
N GLN A 35 -19.85 59.62 -28.31
CA GLN A 35 -19.72 58.18 -28.62
C GLN A 35 -20.37 57.35 -27.51
N ARG A 36 -21.63 56.95 -27.72
CA ARG A 36 -22.34 56.01 -26.83
C ARG A 36 -21.68 54.64 -26.94
N SER A 37 -21.14 54.17 -25.84
CA SER A 37 -20.51 52.87 -25.67
C SER A 37 -21.49 51.73 -25.98
N THR A 38 -20.98 50.70 -26.66
CA THR A 38 -21.65 49.43 -26.97
C THR A 38 -22.28 48.76 -25.74
N LEU A 39 -21.78 49.03 -24.52
CA LEU A 39 -22.35 48.54 -23.26
C LEU A 39 -23.75 49.07 -22.91
N GLN A 40 -24.14 50.26 -23.36
CA GLN A 40 -25.50 50.78 -23.11
C GLN A 40 -26.57 50.17 -24.03
N ARG A 41 -26.17 49.60 -25.18
CA ARG A 41 -27.10 48.89 -26.09
C ARG A 41 -27.52 47.52 -25.54
N TRP A 42 -26.63 46.80 -24.86
CA TRP A 42 -26.96 45.49 -24.26
C TRP A 42 -27.89 45.60 -23.04
N ARG A 43 -27.75 46.67 -22.23
CA ARG A 43 -28.62 46.88 -21.06
C ARG A 43 -30.08 47.21 -21.43
N PHE A 44 -30.34 47.80 -22.60
CA PHE A 44 -31.71 48.05 -23.07
C PHE A 44 -32.36 46.84 -23.77
N ALA A 45 -31.57 45.90 -24.31
CA ALA A 45 -32.10 44.70 -24.97
C ALA A 45 -32.51 43.59 -23.98
N CYS A 46 -31.85 43.46 -22.84
CA CYS A 46 -32.18 42.43 -21.84
C CYS A 46 -33.18 42.88 -20.77
N GLY A 47 -33.55 44.16 -20.71
CA GLY A 47 -34.54 44.70 -19.77
C GLY A 47 -35.98 44.33 -20.13
N ASN A 48 -36.33 44.41 -21.42
CA ASN A 48 -37.70 44.21 -21.93
C ASN A 48 -37.95 42.84 -22.56
N MET A 49 -37.09 41.86 -22.28
CA MET A 49 -37.25 40.51 -22.79
C MET A 49 -38.13 39.69 -21.83
N SER A 50 -39.21 39.10 -22.36
CA SER A 50 -40.12 38.23 -21.60
C SER A 50 -39.34 37.13 -20.86
N TYR A 51 -39.78 36.78 -19.64
CA TYR A 51 -39.16 35.76 -18.80
C TYR A 51 -38.90 34.44 -19.54
N ARG A 52 -39.80 34.08 -20.47
CA ARG A 52 -39.67 32.88 -21.31
C ARG A 52 -38.42 32.90 -22.21
N VAL A 53 -38.06 34.06 -22.74
CA VAL A 53 -36.87 34.22 -23.59
C VAL A 53 -35.61 34.19 -22.74
N LYS A 54 -35.61 34.81 -21.56
CA LYS A 54 -34.48 34.72 -20.62
C LYS A 54 -34.21 33.28 -20.18
N LEU A 55 -35.28 32.52 -19.91
CA LEU A 55 -35.19 31.09 -19.57
C LEU A 55 -34.62 30.28 -20.74
N LEU A 56 -35.13 30.49 -21.96
CA LEU A 56 -34.63 29.80 -23.16
C LEU A 56 -33.14 30.13 -23.42
N THR A 57 -32.75 31.39 -23.29
CA THR A 57 -31.34 31.80 -23.48
C THR A 57 -30.45 31.16 -22.41
N GLY A 58 -30.91 31.10 -21.16
CA GLY A 58 -30.22 30.38 -20.08
C GLY A 58 -30.07 28.89 -20.37
N CYS A 59 -31.14 28.22 -20.81
CA CYS A 59 -31.10 26.81 -21.19
C CYS A 59 -30.12 26.54 -22.34
N VAL A 60 -30.11 27.41 -23.36
CA VAL A 60 -29.17 27.28 -24.48
C VAL A 60 -27.71 27.43 -24.02
N VAL A 61 -27.43 28.38 -23.13
CA VAL A 61 -26.08 28.54 -22.56
C VAL A 61 -25.66 27.32 -21.75
N VAL A 62 -26.56 26.75 -20.95
CA VAL A 62 -26.29 25.51 -20.18
C VAL A 62 -26.05 24.32 -21.11
N LEU A 63 -26.87 24.14 -22.14
CA LEU A 63 -26.71 23.07 -23.12
C LEU A 63 -25.41 23.19 -23.91
N LEU A 64 -25.01 24.42 -24.28
CA LEU A 64 -23.73 24.68 -24.94
C LEU A 64 -22.55 24.42 -24.00
N ALA A 65 -22.66 24.77 -22.72
CA ALA A 65 -21.63 24.47 -21.73
C ALA A 65 -21.47 22.95 -21.54
N LEU A 66 -22.57 22.21 -21.42
CA LEU A 66 -22.57 20.74 -21.33
C LEU A 66 -22.00 20.08 -22.60
N TYR A 67 -22.34 20.64 -23.77
CA TYR A 67 -21.76 20.18 -25.03
C TYR A 67 -20.24 20.43 -25.07
N CYS A 68 -19.78 21.61 -24.67
CA CYS A 68 -18.36 21.93 -24.65
C CYS A 68 -17.58 21.08 -23.64
N THR A 69 -18.13 20.78 -22.45
CA THR A 69 -17.46 19.90 -21.47
C THR A 69 -17.43 18.45 -21.95
N SER A 70 -18.49 17.95 -22.59
CA SER A 70 -18.49 16.60 -23.18
C SER A 70 -17.49 16.45 -24.34
N ARG A 71 -17.16 17.55 -25.03
CA ARG A 71 -16.17 17.60 -26.11
C ARG A 71 -14.77 18.00 -25.65
N ALA A 72 -14.61 18.59 -24.47
CA ALA A 72 -13.31 19.01 -23.95
C ALA A 72 -12.34 17.80 -23.83
N ALA A 73 -12.86 16.65 -23.41
CA ALA A 73 -12.09 15.40 -23.34
C ALA A 73 -11.63 14.86 -24.70
N SER A 74 -12.25 15.28 -25.81
CA SER A 74 -11.86 14.88 -27.17
C SER A 74 -11.00 15.91 -27.90
N ILE A 75 -10.93 17.15 -27.40
CA ILE A 75 -10.10 18.23 -27.97
C ILE A 75 -8.77 18.34 -27.22
N ILE A 76 -8.78 18.06 -25.91
CA ILE A 76 -7.56 17.86 -25.13
C ILE A 76 -7.11 16.44 -25.45
N GLY A 77 -6.28 16.28 -26.49
CA GLY A 77 -5.67 15.01 -26.85
C GLY A 77 -4.77 14.50 -25.73
N TRP A 78 -5.36 13.94 -24.69
CA TRP A 78 -4.73 12.93 -23.86
C TRP A 78 -4.67 11.68 -24.71
N ASP A 79 -3.68 11.67 -25.60
CA ASP A 79 -3.15 10.44 -26.16
C ASP A 79 -2.55 9.70 -24.96
N ASP A 80 -3.26 8.69 -24.45
CA ASP A 80 -2.80 7.77 -23.41
C ASP A 80 -1.64 6.92 -23.97
N GLN A 81 -0.51 7.55 -24.26
CA GLN A 81 0.78 6.87 -24.34
C GLN A 81 1.33 6.73 -22.94
N TYR A 82 0.61 6.01 -22.08
CA TYR A 82 1.31 5.19 -21.11
C TYR A 82 2.08 4.14 -21.92
N PRO A 83 3.39 3.97 -21.72
CA PRO A 83 4.07 2.87 -22.36
C PRO A 83 3.33 1.60 -21.95
N GLU A 84 2.75 0.89 -22.92
CA GLU A 84 2.27 -0.48 -22.71
C GLU A 84 3.43 -1.24 -22.08
N VAL A 85 3.36 -1.44 -20.77
CA VAL A 85 4.25 -2.32 -20.05
C VAL A 85 3.98 -3.69 -20.65
N ARG A 86 4.88 -4.15 -21.52
CA ARG A 86 4.81 -5.47 -22.12
C ARG A 86 4.64 -6.51 -21.00
N SER A 87 3.41 -7.00 -20.88
CA SER A 87 2.88 -7.98 -19.91
C SER A 87 3.63 -9.34 -19.88
N GLY A 88 4.69 -9.50 -20.66
CA GLY A 88 5.46 -10.74 -20.80
C GLY A 88 6.80 -10.81 -20.05
N SER A 89 7.25 -9.76 -19.35
CA SER A 89 8.49 -9.85 -18.56
C SER A 89 8.20 -10.46 -17.18
N PRO A 90 9.00 -11.44 -16.70
CA PRO A 90 8.90 -11.98 -15.34
C PRO A 90 8.96 -10.91 -14.23
N ARG A 91 9.50 -9.72 -14.53
CA ARG A 91 9.54 -8.57 -13.61
C ARG A 91 8.18 -7.92 -13.36
N HIS A 92 7.18 -8.17 -14.20
CA HIS A 92 5.84 -7.58 -14.09
C HIS A 92 4.75 -8.60 -13.76
N ARG A 93 5.15 -9.76 -13.24
CA ARG A 93 4.22 -10.78 -12.71
C ARG A 93 4.67 -11.18 -11.32
N TYR A 94 3.79 -11.84 -10.58
CA TYR A 94 4.10 -12.38 -9.25
C TYR A 94 3.58 -13.80 -9.06
N THR A 95 4.23 -14.54 -8.18
CA THR A 95 3.81 -15.89 -7.80
C THR A 95 3.03 -15.83 -6.49
N VAL A 96 1.87 -16.47 -6.42
CA VAL A 96 1.07 -16.53 -5.17
C VAL A 96 1.47 -17.77 -4.38
N LEU A 97 1.76 -17.59 -3.09
CA LEU A 97 2.04 -18.67 -2.14
C LEU A 97 0.86 -18.80 -1.17
N ILE A 98 0.07 -19.85 -1.30
CA ILE A 98 -1.10 -20.09 -0.45
C ILE A 98 -0.74 -21.13 0.61
N ASN A 99 -0.67 -20.69 1.87
CA ASN A 99 -0.47 -21.60 3.00
C ASN A 99 -1.81 -22.22 3.41
N THR A 100 -1.88 -23.56 3.46
CA THR A 100 -3.14 -24.27 3.76
C THR A 100 -2.98 -25.42 4.74
N TRP A 101 -4.00 -25.59 5.58
CA TRP A 101 -4.17 -26.72 6.49
C TRP A 101 -5.65 -26.96 6.81
N LYS A 102 -6.13 -28.15 6.44
CA LYS A 102 -7.46 -28.74 6.69
C LYS A 102 -8.65 -27.90 6.22
N ARG A 103 -8.46 -27.11 5.16
CA ARG A 103 -9.45 -26.15 4.65
C ARG A 103 -9.62 -26.23 3.13
N TYR A 104 -9.80 -27.43 2.61
CA TYR A 104 -9.79 -27.69 1.16
C TYR A 104 -10.82 -26.89 0.36
N GLU A 105 -12.01 -26.61 0.91
CA GLU A 105 -13.00 -25.77 0.22
C GLU A 105 -12.58 -24.29 0.15
N LEU A 106 -11.92 -23.78 1.20
CA LEU A 106 -11.37 -22.42 1.17
C LEU A 106 -10.17 -22.34 0.23
N LEU A 107 -9.32 -23.38 0.21
CA LEU A 107 -8.22 -23.51 -0.76
C LEU A 107 -8.72 -23.45 -2.21
N LYS A 108 -9.77 -24.19 -2.57
CA LYS A 108 -10.34 -24.13 -3.93
C LYS A 108 -10.80 -22.72 -4.28
N LYS A 109 -11.48 -22.04 -3.36
CA LYS A 109 -11.96 -20.66 -3.56
C LYS A 109 -10.82 -19.67 -3.73
N THR A 110 -9.79 -19.74 -2.87
CA THR A 110 -8.64 -18.84 -2.93
C THR A 110 -7.78 -19.08 -4.17
N VAL A 111 -7.51 -20.34 -4.53
CA VAL A 111 -6.81 -20.68 -5.79
C VAL A 111 -7.59 -20.17 -7.00
N ALA A 112 -8.90 -20.39 -7.05
CA ALA A 112 -9.75 -19.90 -8.13
C ALA A 112 -9.66 -18.38 -8.27
N HIS A 113 -9.83 -17.67 -7.16
CA HIS A 113 -9.76 -16.21 -7.11
C HIS A 113 -8.41 -15.69 -7.59
N TYR A 114 -7.32 -16.11 -6.95
CA TYR A 114 -5.99 -15.55 -7.29
C TYR A 114 -5.56 -15.93 -8.71
N SER A 115 -5.94 -17.11 -9.21
CA SER A 115 -5.66 -17.47 -10.62
C SER A 115 -6.33 -16.56 -11.63
N SER A 116 -7.41 -15.84 -11.24
CA SER A 116 -8.11 -14.91 -12.13
C SER A 116 -7.49 -13.50 -12.16
N CYS A 117 -6.54 -13.19 -11.28
CA CYS A 117 -5.88 -11.89 -11.28
C CYS A 117 -4.83 -11.81 -12.40
N SER A 118 -4.82 -10.69 -13.12
CA SER A 118 -4.08 -10.46 -14.39
C SER A 118 -2.57 -10.70 -14.30
N ASN A 119 -1.96 -10.32 -13.19
CA ASN A 119 -0.50 -10.31 -13.00
C ASN A 119 0.05 -11.57 -12.31
N VAL A 120 -0.77 -12.60 -12.09
CA VAL A 120 -0.34 -13.85 -11.44
C VAL A 120 0.38 -14.77 -12.43
N ASP A 121 1.64 -15.12 -12.15
CA ASP A 121 2.44 -16.07 -12.94
C ASP A 121 2.09 -17.52 -12.65
N ALA A 122 2.00 -17.87 -11.38
CA ALA A 122 1.73 -19.21 -10.88
C ALA A 122 1.15 -19.14 -9.46
N VAL A 123 0.43 -20.19 -9.07
CA VAL A 123 -0.03 -20.41 -7.70
C VAL A 123 0.71 -21.61 -7.12
N ASN A 124 1.41 -21.40 -6.03
CA ASN A 124 2.09 -22.43 -5.26
C ASN A 124 1.32 -22.67 -3.97
N VAL A 125 0.74 -23.86 -3.85
CA VAL A 125 0.06 -24.31 -2.63
C VAL A 125 1.11 -24.88 -1.69
N ILE A 126 1.30 -24.25 -0.54
CA ILE A 126 2.17 -24.76 0.53
C ILE A 126 1.37 -25.78 1.32
N TRP A 127 1.65 -27.05 1.05
CA TRP A 127 0.87 -28.17 1.54
C TRP A 127 1.51 -28.77 2.78
N SER A 128 0.92 -28.51 3.95
CA SER A 128 1.42 -28.96 5.26
C SER A 128 0.57 -30.08 5.88
N GLU A 129 -0.20 -30.79 5.07
CA GLU A 129 -1.06 -31.89 5.53
C GLU A 129 -0.30 -33.21 5.68
N PRO A 130 -0.71 -34.09 6.61
CA PRO A 130 -0.10 -35.42 6.76
C PRO A 130 -0.22 -36.29 5.51
N GLN A 131 -1.29 -36.12 4.72
CA GLN A 131 -1.56 -36.89 3.52
C GLN A 131 -1.35 -36.03 2.27
N PRO A 132 -0.85 -36.60 1.17
CA PRO A 132 -0.72 -35.86 -0.09
C PRO A 132 -2.10 -35.41 -0.60
N PRO A 133 -2.16 -34.35 -1.43
CA PRO A 133 -3.41 -33.90 -2.04
C PRO A 133 -4.01 -35.04 -2.88
N THR A 134 -5.33 -35.22 -2.79
CA THR A 134 -6.01 -36.26 -3.58
C THR A 134 -5.95 -35.92 -5.07
N LYS A 135 -5.98 -36.95 -5.94
CA LYS A 135 -6.04 -36.74 -7.40
C LYS A 135 -7.22 -35.88 -7.81
N GLU A 136 -8.35 -36.02 -7.10
CA GLU A 136 -9.55 -35.23 -7.35
C GLU A 136 -9.35 -33.75 -6.98
N LEU A 137 -8.73 -33.45 -5.84
CA LEU A 137 -8.39 -32.07 -5.48
C LEU A 137 -7.45 -31.46 -6.52
N HIS A 138 -6.40 -32.19 -6.89
CA HIS A 138 -5.44 -31.73 -7.91
C HIS A 138 -6.12 -31.43 -9.25
N SER A 139 -6.97 -32.35 -9.74
CA SER A 139 -7.72 -32.17 -10.99
C SER A 139 -8.62 -30.94 -10.93
N LYS A 140 -9.35 -30.75 -9.82
CA LYS A 140 -10.25 -29.60 -9.65
C LYS A 140 -9.50 -28.27 -9.64
N LEU A 141 -8.36 -28.19 -8.95
CA LEU A 141 -7.55 -26.96 -8.97
C LEU A 141 -6.98 -26.70 -10.37
N THR A 142 -6.48 -27.73 -11.04
CA THR A 142 -5.88 -27.60 -12.38
C THR A 142 -6.93 -27.10 -13.39
N GLU A 143 -8.13 -27.68 -13.41
CA GLU A 143 -9.21 -27.26 -14.31
C GLU A 143 -9.57 -25.77 -14.12
N VAL A 144 -9.59 -25.31 -12.87
CA VAL A 144 -9.92 -23.91 -12.55
C VAL A 144 -8.82 -22.96 -13.02
N THR A 145 -7.55 -23.34 -12.87
CA THR A 145 -6.41 -22.46 -13.22
C THR A 145 -6.08 -22.51 -14.72
N GLU A 146 -6.38 -23.60 -15.42
CA GLU A 146 -6.18 -23.75 -16.88
C GLU A 146 -6.93 -22.67 -17.67
N ARG A 147 -8.14 -22.30 -17.24
CA ARG A 147 -8.94 -21.24 -17.88
C ARG A 147 -8.23 -19.89 -17.89
N ASN A 148 -7.39 -19.64 -16.89
CA ASN A 148 -6.64 -18.40 -16.74
C ASN A 148 -5.16 -18.55 -17.17
N GLN A 149 -4.78 -19.71 -17.72
CA GLN A 149 -3.39 -20.03 -18.09
C GLN A 149 -2.38 -19.88 -16.93
N VAL A 150 -2.85 -20.11 -15.70
CA VAL A 150 -2.02 -20.07 -14.49
C VAL A 150 -1.71 -21.50 -14.06
N GLU A 151 -0.43 -21.79 -13.80
CA GLU A 151 -0.03 -23.09 -13.28
C GLU A 151 -0.26 -23.15 -11.76
N VAL A 152 -0.81 -24.27 -11.29
CA VAL A 152 -0.91 -24.59 -9.85
C VAL A 152 0.09 -25.69 -9.49
N ARG A 153 0.91 -25.46 -8.46
CA ARG A 153 1.92 -26.42 -7.97
C ARG A 153 1.73 -26.69 -6.48
N PHE A 154 1.81 -27.96 -6.10
CA PHE A 154 1.79 -28.36 -4.69
C PHE A 154 3.22 -28.53 -4.15
N ASN A 155 3.55 -27.76 -3.12
CA ASN A 155 4.81 -27.85 -2.38
C ASN A 155 4.56 -28.66 -1.12
N ILE A 156 4.79 -29.98 -1.21
CA ILE A 156 4.45 -30.95 -0.17
C ILE A 156 5.50 -30.94 0.95
N ASN A 157 5.06 -30.67 2.17
CA ASN A 157 5.86 -30.72 3.37
C ASN A 157 5.47 -31.91 4.24
N LYS A 158 6.47 -32.64 4.75
CA LYS A 158 6.24 -33.86 5.56
C LYS A 158 5.76 -33.58 6.99
N VAL A 159 5.99 -32.37 7.48
CA VAL A 159 5.72 -31.98 8.86
C VAL A 159 4.89 -30.70 8.84
N ASP A 160 3.86 -30.63 9.67
CA ASP A 160 3.04 -29.44 9.86
C ASP A 160 3.79 -28.40 10.73
N GLU A 161 4.42 -27.43 10.07
CA GLU A 161 5.16 -26.33 10.70
C GLU A 161 4.94 -25.01 9.93
N LEU A 162 4.84 -23.90 10.66
CA LEU A 162 4.58 -22.58 10.04
C LEU A 162 5.71 -22.11 9.12
N ASN A 163 6.95 -22.50 9.42
CA ASN A 163 8.12 -22.19 8.60
C ASN A 163 8.03 -22.74 7.16
N ASN A 164 7.19 -23.75 6.91
CA ASN A 164 7.04 -24.36 5.58
C ASN A 164 6.74 -23.34 4.48
N ARG A 165 6.00 -22.28 4.79
CA ARG A 165 5.60 -21.24 3.82
C ARG A 165 6.78 -20.44 3.28
N PHE A 166 7.94 -20.51 3.92
CA PHE A 166 9.14 -19.77 3.53
C PHE A 166 10.26 -20.66 3.00
N LYS A 167 10.05 -21.96 2.82
CA LYS A 167 11.04 -22.84 2.20
C LYS A 167 11.33 -22.39 0.76
N PRO A 168 12.58 -22.55 0.26
CA PRO A 168 12.88 -22.27 -1.14
C PRO A 168 12.01 -23.12 -2.05
N ILE A 169 11.36 -22.49 -3.02
CA ILE A 169 10.49 -23.15 -4.00
C ILE A 169 11.20 -23.13 -5.35
N ALA A 170 11.47 -24.32 -5.88
CA ALA A 170 12.11 -24.47 -7.18
C ALA A 170 11.18 -23.97 -8.30
N GLY A 171 11.76 -23.26 -9.27
CA GLY A 171 11.05 -22.84 -10.48
C GLY A 171 10.10 -21.65 -10.31
N ILE A 172 10.21 -20.86 -9.23
CA ILE A 172 9.61 -19.52 -9.17
C ILE A 172 10.35 -18.62 -10.18
N ARG A 173 9.60 -18.06 -11.13
CA ARG A 173 10.13 -17.21 -12.20
C ARG A 173 10.12 -15.72 -11.86
N THR A 174 9.26 -15.32 -10.93
CA THR A 174 8.99 -13.93 -10.58
C THR A 174 9.84 -13.49 -9.40
N ASP A 175 10.26 -12.22 -9.39
CA ASP A 175 10.99 -11.65 -8.25
C ASP A 175 10.04 -11.41 -7.06
N ALA A 176 8.80 -11.01 -7.35
CA ALA A 176 7.74 -10.88 -6.35
C ALA A 176 7.07 -12.22 -6.04
N VAL A 177 6.84 -12.47 -4.75
CA VAL A 177 5.90 -13.49 -4.29
C VAL A 177 4.86 -12.85 -3.38
N PHE A 178 3.60 -13.22 -3.56
CA PHE A 178 2.50 -12.84 -2.69
C PHE A 178 2.19 -13.97 -1.73
N SER A 179 2.59 -13.84 -0.47
CA SER A 179 2.25 -14.80 0.59
C SER A 179 0.87 -14.50 1.13
N VAL A 180 0.03 -15.54 1.20
CA VAL A 180 -1.34 -15.43 1.70
C VAL A 180 -1.79 -16.69 2.43
N ASP A 181 -2.66 -16.51 3.43
CA ASP A 181 -3.36 -17.61 4.07
C ASP A 181 -4.59 -18.06 3.28
N ASP A 182 -4.97 -19.34 3.40
CA ASP A 182 -6.09 -19.93 2.66
C ASP A 182 -7.49 -19.41 3.00
N ASP A 183 -7.60 -18.51 3.98
CA ASP A 183 -8.84 -17.88 4.42
C ASP A 183 -8.94 -16.38 4.09
N LEU A 184 -7.98 -15.84 3.32
CA LEU A 184 -8.00 -14.44 2.89
C LEU A 184 -8.16 -14.27 1.38
N VAL A 185 -9.11 -13.41 1.01
CA VAL A 185 -9.33 -12.96 -0.37
C VAL A 185 -9.15 -11.45 -0.46
N ILE A 186 -8.22 -11.02 -1.30
CA ILE A 186 -7.98 -9.61 -1.63
C ILE A 186 -8.44 -9.40 -3.07
N PRO A 187 -9.35 -8.45 -3.37
CA PRO A 187 -9.83 -8.20 -4.73
C PRO A 187 -8.69 -7.93 -5.74
N CYS A 188 -8.82 -8.39 -6.99
CA CYS A 188 -7.76 -8.23 -7.98
C CYS A 188 -7.34 -6.77 -8.24
N PRO A 189 -8.24 -5.76 -8.30
CA PRO A 189 -7.81 -4.36 -8.41
C PRO A 189 -6.92 -3.90 -7.24
N THR A 190 -7.26 -4.33 -6.03
CA THR A 190 -6.45 -4.08 -4.82
C THR A 190 -5.09 -4.78 -4.91
N MET A 191 -5.04 -5.97 -5.49
CA MET A 191 -3.80 -6.69 -5.77
C MET A 191 -2.93 -5.95 -6.79
N ASP A 192 -3.51 -5.37 -7.83
CA ASP A 192 -2.80 -4.60 -8.85
C ASP A 192 -2.15 -3.34 -8.26
N LEU A 193 -2.87 -2.63 -7.37
CA LEU A 193 -2.31 -1.53 -6.59
C LEU A 193 -1.13 -2.02 -5.72
N ALA A 194 -1.34 -3.07 -4.93
CA ALA A 194 -0.33 -3.56 -4.01
C ALA A 194 0.93 -4.06 -4.73
N PHE A 195 0.76 -4.71 -5.88
CA PHE A 195 1.87 -5.13 -6.72
C PHE A 195 2.61 -3.93 -7.32
N SER A 196 1.89 -2.90 -7.77
CA SER A 196 2.50 -1.64 -8.27
C SER A 196 3.31 -0.94 -7.17
N VAL A 197 2.80 -0.92 -5.94
CA VAL A 197 3.54 -0.40 -4.77
C VAL A 197 4.79 -1.24 -4.52
N TRP A 198 4.70 -2.57 -4.57
CA TRP A 198 5.85 -3.45 -4.43
C TRP A 198 6.91 -3.22 -5.51
N LEU A 199 6.51 -3.03 -6.78
CA LEU A 199 7.43 -2.72 -7.87
C LEU A 199 8.24 -1.43 -7.61
N SER A 200 7.67 -0.45 -6.92
CA SER A 200 8.37 0.78 -6.54
C SER A 200 9.34 0.62 -5.36
N ALA A 201 9.18 -0.44 -4.56
CA ALA A 201 9.97 -0.72 -3.37
C ALA A 201 10.21 -2.23 -3.17
N PRO A 202 10.89 -2.91 -4.12
CA PRO A 202 10.98 -4.39 -4.15
C PRO A 202 11.77 -4.98 -2.98
N ARG A 203 12.53 -4.13 -2.26
CA ARG A 203 13.25 -4.52 -1.03
C ARG A 203 12.34 -4.54 0.20
N SER A 204 11.21 -3.85 0.19
CA SER A 204 10.27 -3.79 1.31
C SER A 204 9.25 -4.92 1.25
N MET A 205 8.72 -5.30 2.41
CA MET A 205 7.46 -6.04 2.48
C MET A 205 6.30 -5.08 2.25
N VAL A 206 5.37 -5.44 1.37
CA VAL A 206 4.20 -4.62 1.03
C VAL A 206 2.93 -5.44 1.26
N GLY A 207 1.97 -4.94 2.02
CA GLY A 207 0.77 -5.74 2.29
C GLY A 207 -0.31 -5.03 3.09
N PHE A 208 -1.21 -5.82 3.66
CA PHE A 208 -2.52 -5.31 4.10
C PHE A 208 -2.73 -5.35 5.62
N VAL A 209 -1.87 -6.06 6.36
CA VAL A 209 -2.07 -6.32 7.79
C VAL A 209 -0.91 -5.71 8.59
N PRO A 210 -0.95 -4.38 8.88
CA PRO A 210 0.12 -3.71 9.62
C PRO A 210 0.09 -4.05 11.12
N ARG A 211 1.27 -4.15 11.72
CA ARG A 211 1.48 -4.34 13.17
C ARG A 211 2.67 -3.52 13.64
N MET A 212 2.75 -3.29 14.94
CA MET A 212 3.74 -2.38 15.53
C MET A 212 4.51 -3.08 16.65
N HIS A 213 5.79 -2.74 16.82
CA HIS A 213 6.50 -2.99 18.06
C HIS A 213 6.53 -1.70 18.90
N TRP A 214 6.47 -1.82 20.21
CA TRP A 214 6.63 -0.68 21.11
C TRP A 214 7.75 -0.96 22.09
N PRO A 215 8.66 0.00 22.34
CA PRO A 215 9.51 -0.07 23.51
C PRO A 215 8.62 -0.18 24.75
N LYS A 216 8.89 -1.18 25.59
CA LYS A 216 8.22 -1.29 26.88
C LYS A 216 8.76 -0.16 27.75
N GLN A 217 7.87 0.71 28.25
CA GLN A 217 8.21 1.66 29.31
C GLN A 217 8.41 0.89 30.63
N SER A 218 9.47 0.10 30.71
CA SER A 218 10.07 -0.31 31.98
C SER A 218 11.31 0.55 32.20
N ASP A 219 11.82 0.53 33.42
CA ASP A 219 13.15 1.06 33.71
C ASP A 219 14.19 0.24 32.90
N ALA A 220 14.34 0.49 31.59
CA ALA A 220 15.38 -0.08 30.75
C ALA A 220 16.79 0.15 31.38
N GLN A 221 16.85 1.13 32.29
CA GLN A 221 17.95 1.44 33.20
C GLN A 221 18.27 0.36 34.26
N LYS A 222 17.35 -0.55 34.64
CA LYS A 222 17.56 -1.50 35.76
C LYS A 222 18.25 -2.80 35.37
N HIS A 223 18.14 -3.24 34.12
CA HIS A 223 18.72 -4.53 33.67
C HIS A 223 19.51 -4.46 32.36
N GLY A 224 19.70 -3.26 31.77
CA GLY A 224 20.58 -3.06 30.61
C GLY A 224 20.10 -3.69 29.29
N ARG A 225 18.83 -4.09 29.20
CA ARG A 225 18.20 -4.62 27.98
C ARG A 225 16.89 -3.89 27.71
N GLU A 226 16.73 -3.43 26.47
CA GLU A 226 15.47 -2.88 25.99
C GLU A 226 14.49 -4.02 25.75
N GLU A 227 13.33 -3.95 26.40
CA GLU A 227 12.21 -4.86 26.16
C GLU A 227 11.19 -4.19 25.24
N TYR A 228 10.47 -5.01 24.47
CA TYR A 228 9.48 -4.56 23.51
C TYR A 228 8.14 -5.27 23.69
N THR A 229 7.05 -4.61 23.32
CA THR A 229 5.69 -5.16 23.35
C THR A 229 5.12 -5.22 21.94
N TYR A 230 4.48 -6.34 21.58
CA TYR A 230 3.81 -6.48 20.29
C TYR A 230 2.47 -5.71 20.30
N GLY A 231 2.33 -4.82 19.33
CA GLY A 231 1.16 -3.96 19.11
C GLY A 231 0.26 -4.50 17.99
N GLY A 232 -0.99 -4.78 18.36
CA GLY A 232 -2.04 -5.22 17.44
C GLY A 232 -2.61 -4.09 16.56
N TRP A 233 -3.74 -4.39 15.89
CA TRP A 233 -4.44 -3.43 15.04
C TRP A 233 -4.78 -2.11 15.74
N TRP A 234 -5.24 -2.18 16.99
CA TRP A 234 -5.57 -0.97 17.77
C TRP A 234 -4.39 -0.02 17.91
N SER A 235 -3.17 -0.53 18.11
CA SER A 235 -1.98 0.32 18.19
C SER A 235 -1.73 1.08 16.88
N VAL A 236 -1.90 0.41 15.74
CA VAL A 236 -1.74 1.03 14.41
C VAL A 236 -2.86 2.03 14.15
N TRP A 237 -4.10 1.69 14.51
CA TRP A 237 -5.27 2.57 14.35
C TRP A 237 -5.10 3.91 15.08
N TRP A 238 -4.66 3.87 16.35
CA TRP A 238 -4.53 5.07 17.16
C TRP A 238 -3.32 5.93 16.80
N THR A 239 -2.21 5.32 16.38
CA THR A 239 -0.94 6.03 16.19
C THR A 239 -0.58 6.29 14.73
N GLY A 240 -1.26 5.62 13.80
CA GLY A 240 -0.90 5.58 12.38
C GLY A 240 0.49 4.98 12.11
N THR A 241 1.14 4.41 13.14
CA THR A 241 2.53 3.95 13.07
C THR A 241 2.57 2.43 13.14
N TYR A 242 3.40 1.83 12.30
CA TYR A 242 3.60 0.38 12.21
C TYR A 242 5.04 0.09 11.82
N SER A 243 5.49 -1.14 12.06
CA SER A 243 6.86 -1.58 11.80
C SER A 243 6.93 -2.97 11.19
N MET A 244 5.78 -3.63 11.03
CA MET A 244 5.64 -4.96 10.47
C MET A 244 4.43 -4.99 9.54
N ILE A 245 4.49 -5.87 8.54
CA ILE A 245 3.35 -6.28 7.72
C ILE A 245 3.30 -7.81 7.80
N LEU A 246 2.18 -8.36 8.21
CA LEU A 246 2.08 -9.81 8.38
C LEU A 246 2.07 -10.53 7.03
N THR A 247 2.80 -11.62 6.93
CA THR A 247 2.86 -12.48 5.74
C THR A 247 1.56 -13.22 5.44
N LYS A 248 0.54 -13.05 6.28
CA LYS A 248 -0.84 -13.50 6.06
C LYS A 248 -1.43 -12.93 4.76
N ALA A 249 -1.00 -11.73 4.35
CA ALA A 249 -1.36 -11.12 3.06
C ALA A 249 -0.34 -10.04 2.70
N SER A 250 0.78 -10.44 2.08
CA SER A 250 1.85 -9.52 1.70
C SER A 250 2.70 -9.98 0.53
N PHE A 251 3.14 -9.03 -0.28
CA PHE A 251 4.25 -9.16 -1.20
C PHE A 251 5.60 -9.09 -0.49
N LEU A 252 6.52 -9.93 -0.94
CA LEU A 252 7.92 -9.97 -0.55
C LEU A 252 8.79 -10.39 -1.74
N HIS A 253 10.09 -10.11 -1.68
CA HIS A 253 11.03 -10.62 -2.67
C HIS A 253 11.28 -12.12 -2.47
N LYS A 254 11.35 -12.91 -3.54
CA LYS A 254 11.56 -14.37 -3.48
C LYS A 254 12.84 -14.77 -2.73
N ASP A 255 13.88 -13.93 -2.79
CA ASP A 255 15.17 -14.21 -2.14
C ASP A 255 15.05 -14.25 -0.62
N TYR A 256 14.02 -13.62 -0.05
CA TYR A 256 13.76 -13.70 1.39
C TYR A 256 13.28 -15.09 1.84
N LEU A 257 12.74 -15.91 0.93
CA LEU A 257 12.44 -17.32 1.22
C LEU A 257 13.74 -18.11 1.49
N ASP A 258 14.74 -17.89 0.62
CA ASP A 258 16.05 -18.52 0.76
C ASP A 258 16.79 -18.04 2.02
N LEU A 259 16.84 -16.73 2.23
CA LEU A 259 17.45 -16.15 3.42
C LEU A 259 16.77 -16.63 4.71
N TYR A 260 15.44 -16.74 4.73
CA TYR A 260 14.70 -17.24 5.90
C TYR A 260 15.06 -18.69 6.21
N THR A 261 15.15 -19.54 5.20
CA THR A 261 15.39 -20.96 5.43
C THR A 261 16.86 -21.27 5.69
N ASN A 262 17.77 -20.63 4.97
CA ASN A 262 19.18 -21.01 4.92
C ASN A 262 20.10 -20.08 5.71
N THR A 263 19.68 -18.84 6.00
CA THR A 263 20.51 -17.85 6.72
C THR A 263 19.98 -17.52 8.11
N MET A 264 18.67 -17.64 8.35
CA MET A 264 18.10 -17.37 9.67
C MET A 264 18.72 -18.25 10.75
N PRO A 265 19.10 -17.69 11.92
CA PRO A 265 19.58 -18.49 13.03
C PRO A 265 18.63 -19.64 13.35
N SER A 266 19.15 -20.86 13.43
CA SER A 266 18.32 -22.05 13.66
C SER A 266 17.56 -21.98 14.99
N SER A 267 18.07 -21.20 15.97
CA SER A 267 17.37 -20.89 17.21
C SER A 267 16.01 -20.21 16.97
N ILE A 268 15.93 -19.23 16.07
CA ILE A 268 14.69 -18.56 15.67
C ILE A 268 13.74 -19.53 14.98
N LEU A 269 14.24 -20.31 14.02
CA LEU A 269 13.44 -21.29 13.29
C LEU A 269 12.83 -22.34 14.23
N ASN A 270 13.62 -22.84 15.18
CA ASN A 270 13.19 -23.79 16.21
C ASN A 270 12.18 -23.16 17.18
N PHE A 271 12.38 -21.89 17.56
CA PHE A 271 11.46 -21.17 18.44
C PHE A 271 10.08 -20.99 17.76
N VAL A 272 10.04 -20.52 16.52
CA VAL A 272 8.81 -20.42 15.71
C VAL A 272 8.11 -21.78 15.58
N LYS A 273 8.88 -22.84 15.35
CA LYS A 273 8.34 -24.20 15.28
C LYS A 273 7.72 -24.66 16.61
N HIS A 274 8.38 -24.38 17.73
CA HIS A 274 7.93 -24.76 19.06
C HIS A 274 6.67 -23.99 19.47
N GLU A 275 6.70 -22.66 19.33
CA GLU A 275 5.58 -21.77 19.67
C GLU A 275 4.39 -21.91 18.72
N ARG A 276 4.61 -22.47 17.52
CA ARG A 276 3.61 -22.53 16.42
C ARG A 276 2.97 -21.16 16.18
N ASN A 277 3.80 -20.12 16.17
CA ASN A 277 3.41 -18.73 15.97
C ASN A 277 4.61 -17.94 15.40
N CYS A 278 4.41 -16.65 15.12
CA CYS A 278 5.44 -15.63 14.90
C CYS A 278 6.45 -15.86 13.76
N GLU A 279 6.13 -16.71 12.79
CA GLU A 279 6.89 -16.84 11.55
C GLU A 279 6.85 -15.54 10.72
N ASP A 280 5.72 -14.84 10.77
CA ASP A 280 5.50 -13.54 10.13
C ASP A 280 6.34 -12.41 10.76
N ILE A 281 6.50 -12.43 12.09
CA ILE A 281 7.39 -11.53 12.83
C ILE A 281 8.84 -11.85 12.47
N ALA A 282 9.22 -13.13 12.47
CA ALA A 282 10.58 -13.55 12.10
C ALA A 282 10.94 -13.11 10.68
N MET A 283 10.02 -13.23 9.72
CA MET A 283 10.22 -12.72 8.35
C MET A 283 10.37 -11.20 8.32
N SER A 284 9.54 -10.46 9.08
CA SER A 284 9.66 -9.00 9.17
C SER A 284 11.03 -8.58 9.75
N PHE A 285 11.52 -9.27 10.77
CA PHE A 285 12.84 -9.08 11.35
C PHE A 285 13.95 -9.33 10.33
N LEU A 286 13.89 -10.46 9.62
CA LEU A 286 14.85 -10.80 8.58
C LEU A 286 14.93 -9.71 7.52
N VAL A 287 13.79 -9.33 6.93
CA VAL A 287 13.75 -8.34 5.84
C VAL A 287 14.27 -6.99 6.32
N ALA A 288 13.81 -6.53 7.49
CA ALA A 288 14.27 -5.26 8.03
C ALA A 288 15.78 -5.27 8.33
N ASN A 289 16.31 -6.37 8.87
CA ASN A 289 17.74 -6.51 9.18
C ASN A 289 18.62 -6.50 7.92
N VAL A 290 18.22 -7.20 6.85
CA VAL A 290 19.04 -7.29 5.62
C VAL A 290 18.88 -6.09 4.70
N THR A 291 17.85 -5.26 4.89
CA THR A 291 17.55 -4.13 4.00
C THR A 291 17.56 -2.76 4.63
N ASN A 292 17.37 -2.67 5.94
CA ASN A 292 17.03 -1.45 6.66
C ASN A 292 15.78 -0.74 6.09
N ALA A 293 14.93 -1.44 5.33
CA ALA A 293 13.74 -0.88 4.72
C ALA A 293 12.53 -1.02 5.65
N SER A 294 11.72 0.04 5.75
CA SER A 294 10.42 -0.05 6.41
C SER A 294 9.43 -0.83 5.54
N PRO A 295 8.45 -1.52 6.14
CA PRO A 295 7.35 -2.11 5.38
C PRO A 295 6.45 -1.02 4.77
N LEU A 296 5.58 -1.40 3.83
CA LEU A 296 4.56 -0.52 3.24
C LEU A 296 3.16 -1.11 3.39
N TRP A 297 2.25 -0.30 3.93
CA TRP A 297 0.84 -0.63 4.08
C TRP A 297 0.05 -0.16 2.87
N VAL A 298 -0.68 -1.08 2.25
CA VAL A 298 -1.66 -0.79 1.19
C VAL A 298 -3.06 -0.80 1.79
N LYS A 299 -3.81 0.28 1.58
CA LYS A 299 -5.24 0.34 1.86
C LYS A 299 -5.96 -0.55 0.86
N GLY A 300 -6.82 -1.43 1.35
CA GLY A 300 -7.66 -2.25 0.50
C GLY A 300 -8.61 -3.11 1.32
N GLU A 301 -9.63 -3.63 0.67
CA GLU A 301 -10.53 -4.61 1.27
C GLU A 301 -9.80 -5.95 1.44
N VAL A 302 -9.86 -6.50 2.65
CA VAL A 302 -9.35 -7.84 2.98
C VAL A 302 -10.55 -8.63 3.49
N HIS A 303 -10.96 -9.64 2.71
CA HIS A 303 -12.10 -10.48 3.08
C HIS A 303 -11.58 -11.74 3.79
N GLU A 304 -11.89 -11.86 5.08
CA GLU A 304 -11.70 -13.10 5.83
C GLU A 304 -12.90 -14.03 5.56
N ILE A 305 -12.66 -15.15 4.87
CA ILE A 305 -13.69 -16.12 4.50
C ILE A 305 -13.67 -17.38 5.39
N GLY A 306 -12.78 -17.41 6.38
CA GLY A 306 -12.70 -18.43 7.43
C GLY A 306 -13.32 -17.97 8.75
N SER A 307 -13.68 -18.92 9.63
CA SER A 307 -14.40 -18.63 10.88
C SER A 307 -13.53 -18.58 12.14
N THR A 308 -12.43 -19.35 12.21
CA THR A 308 -11.55 -19.43 13.38
C THR A 308 -10.13 -19.84 12.99
N GLY A 309 -9.12 -19.26 13.67
CA GLY A 309 -7.70 -19.51 13.39
C GLY A 309 -6.81 -19.39 14.63
N ILE A 310 -5.49 -19.56 14.49
CA ILE A 310 -4.53 -19.51 15.61
C ILE A 310 -4.54 -18.13 16.31
N SER A 311 -4.89 -17.08 15.59
CA SER A 311 -5.02 -15.70 16.11
C SER A 311 -6.14 -15.52 17.13
N SER A 312 -7.13 -16.43 17.18
CA SER A 312 -8.23 -16.36 18.16
C SER A 312 -7.94 -17.11 19.47
N LEU A 313 -6.77 -17.74 19.61
CA LEU A 313 -6.39 -18.43 20.85
C LEU A 313 -6.02 -17.43 21.96
N SER A 314 -6.32 -17.79 23.21
CA SER A 314 -5.94 -17.00 24.38
C SER A 314 -4.42 -16.85 24.46
N GLY A 315 -3.94 -15.68 24.90
CA GLY A 315 -2.50 -15.41 25.04
C GLY A 315 -1.76 -15.13 23.74
N HIS A 316 -2.41 -15.18 22.57
CA HIS A 316 -1.75 -15.01 21.26
C HIS A 316 -0.86 -13.75 21.15
N THR A 317 -1.33 -12.62 21.69
CA THR A 317 -0.57 -11.35 21.73
C THR A 317 0.66 -11.43 22.64
N GLN A 318 0.56 -12.16 23.75
CA GLN A 318 1.69 -12.34 24.67
C GLN A 318 2.76 -13.23 24.04
N HIS A 319 2.37 -14.37 23.44
CA HIS A 319 3.32 -15.22 22.69
C HIS A 319 4.05 -14.43 21.60
N ARG A 320 3.35 -13.55 20.86
CA ARG A 320 4.00 -12.68 19.86
C ARG A 320 4.97 -11.67 20.47
N THR A 321 4.67 -11.16 21.67
CA THR A 321 5.60 -10.31 22.44
C THR A 321 6.84 -11.09 22.84
N ASP A 322 6.67 -12.33 23.31
CA ASP A 322 7.78 -13.18 23.73
C ASP A 322 8.68 -13.56 22.55
N CYS A 323 8.09 -13.94 21.39
CA CYS A 323 8.83 -14.15 20.16
C CYS A 323 9.68 -12.94 19.77
N MET A 324 9.08 -11.75 19.79
CA MET A 324 9.76 -10.53 19.38
C MET A 324 10.97 -10.23 20.28
N ASN A 325 10.84 -10.35 21.60
CA ASN A 325 11.97 -10.15 22.51
C ASN A 325 13.05 -11.22 22.35
N TYR A 326 12.65 -12.49 22.14
CA TYR A 326 13.60 -13.56 21.83
C TYR A 326 14.37 -13.27 20.55
N PHE A 327 13.71 -12.80 19.49
CA PHE A 327 14.37 -12.44 18.24
C PHE A 327 15.32 -11.26 18.42
N VAL A 328 14.94 -10.22 19.17
CA VAL A 328 15.85 -9.10 19.50
C VAL A 328 17.13 -9.60 20.18
N GLU A 329 17.02 -10.55 21.11
CA GLU A 329 18.18 -11.15 21.78
C GLU A 329 19.11 -11.86 20.77
N ILE A 330 18.54 -12.66 19.87
CA ILE A 330 19.32 -13.40 18.87
C ILE A 330 19.94 -12.48 17.80
N PHE A 331 19.23 -11.44 17.35
CA PHE A 331 19.75 -10.45 16.40
C PHE A 331 20.69 -9.42 17.05
N GLY A 332 20.71 -9.33 18.39
CA GLY A 332 21.51 -8.37 19.15
C GLY A 332 21.01 -6.92 19.11
N HIS A 333 19.90 -6.64 18.42
CA HIS A 333 19.24 -5.34 18.34
C HIS A 333 17.81 -5.49 17.82
N MET A 334 17.03 -4.40 17.82
CA MET A 334 15.73 -4.32 17.16
C MET A 334 15.90 -3.88 15.70
N PRO A 335 15.74 -4.77 14.71
CA PRO A 335 15.92 -4.40 13.30
C PRO A 335 14.69 -3.71 12.69
N LEU A 336 13.51 -3.81 13.31
CA LEU A 336 12.26 -3.33 12.73
C LEU A 336 12.25 -1.79 12.60
N VAL A 337 11.97 -1.31 11.39
CA VAL A 337 11.91 0.12 11.08
C VAL A 337 10.46 0.60 11.05
N SER A 338 10.11 1.52 11.95
CA SER A 338 8.77 2.11 12.00
C SER A 338 8.51 3.07 10.84
N THR A 339 7.25 3.14 10.41
CA THR A 339 6.79 4.02 9.33
C THR A 339 5.33 4.42 9.56
N ARG A 340 4.88 5.42 8.78
CA ARG A 340 3.49 5.90 8.71
C ARG A 340 2.96 5.95 7.27
N VAL A 341 3.73 5.44 6.31
CA VAL A 341 3.37 5.47 4.89
C VAL A 341 2.17 4.56 4.65
N LYS A 342 1.17 5.03 3.93
CA LYS A 342 0.03 4.22 3.51
C LYS A 342 -0.28 4.52 2.06
N ALA A 343 -0.20 3.51 1.20
CA ALA A 343 -0.60 3.61 -0.18
C ALA A 343 -2.12 3.42 -0.29
N THR A 344 -2.77 4.23 -1.11
CA THR A 344 -4.20 4.15 -1.41
C THR A 344 -4.37 4.34 -2.91
N ASP A 345 -5.39 3.69 -3.47
CA ASP A 345 -5.82 3.99 -4.82
C ASP A 345 -6.31 5.45 -4.84
N ALA A 346 -5.84 6.22 -5.81
CA ALA A 346 -6.21 7.61 -5.97
C ALA A 346 -7.71 7.76 -6.34
N SER A 347 -8.29 6.76 -7.02
CA SER A 347 -9.72 6.71 -7.36
C SER A 347 -10.65 6.50 -6.18
N GLU A 348 -10.13 6.01 -5.06
CA GLU A 348 -10.89 5.85 -3.83
C GLU A 348 -10.82 7.07 -2.90
N ILE A 349 -9.97 8.06 -3.20
CA ILE A 349 -9.85 9.27 -2.40
C ILE A 349 -10.52 10.44 -3.12
N TRP A 350 -11.28 11.23 -2.36
CA TRP A 350 -11.96 12.41 -2.90
C TRP A 350 -10.94 13.54 -3.05
N PHE A 351 -11.03 14.27 -4.16
CA PHE A 351 -10.14 15.34 -4.64
C PHE A 351 -8.85 14.84 -5.32
N TRP A 352 -8.85 14.93 -6.65
CA TRP A 352 -7.66 14.88 -7.51
C TRP A 352 -7.01 16.25 -7.56
#